data_AF-A0A383RDS6-F1
#
_entry.id   AF-A0A383RDS6-F1
#
_cell.length_a   1.000
_cell.length_b   1.000
_cell.length_c   1.000
_cell.angle_alpha   90.00
_cell.angle_beta   90.00
_cell.angle_gamma   90.00
#
_symmetry.space_group_name_H-M   'P 1'
#
loop_
_entity.id
_entity.type
_entity.pdbx_description
1 polymer ?
#
loop_
_entity_poly.entity_id
_entity_poly.type
_entity_poly.pdbx_seq_one_letter_code
_entity_poly.pdbx_strand_id
1 'polypeptide(L)'
;MLHPSLLDGAMQSVAGLIGIKGGKKGRPLLPYGVGLIEIYKPLPSLCYTLVQQREDYNQQASGLMKCNITVLNKVGETLIAMKDVSFRNDFQYLTQPEDQSSSDFKDEELREMLMKLENKEYTPDEVERLMEELYGSPK
;
A
#
# COMPACT_ATOMS: atom_id res chain seq x y z
N MET A 1 -4.44 3.72 26.96
CA MET A 1 -3.64 4.05 25.75
C MET A 1 -3.73 2.90 24.77
N LEU A 2 -3.78 3.19 23.47
CA LEU A 2 -3.74 2.19 22.39
C LEU A 2 -2.27 1.95 22.03
N HIS A 3 -1.72 0.79 22.37
CA HIS A 3 -0.32 0.49 22.09
C HIS A 3 -0.14 0.19 20.59
N PRO A 4 0.85 0.80 19.89
CA PRO A 4 1.08 0.57 18.46
C PRO A 4 1.18 -0.91 18.09
N SER A 5 1.89 -1.72 18.89
CA SER A 5 2.02 -3.16 18.62
C SER A 5 0.71 -3.94 18.71
N LEU A 6 -0.25 -3.50 19.53
CA LEU A 6 -1.54 -4.18 19.62
C LEU A 6 -2.42 -3.83 18.42
N LEU A 7 -2.37 -2.57 18.00
CA LEU A 7 -3.02 -2.11 16.78
C LEU A 7 -2.45 -2.85 15.55
N ASP A 8 -1.13 -2.93 15.45
CA ASP A 8 -0.43 -3.66 14.40
C ASP A 8 -0.82 -5.15 14.39
N GLY A 9 -0.83 -5.81 15.55
CA GLY A 9 -1.31 -7.20 15.67
C GLY A 9 -2.77 -7.38 15.20
N ALA A 10 -3.65 -6.43 15.50
CA ALA A 10 -5.03 -6.45 14.98
C ALA A 10 -5.06 -6.32 13.44
N MET A 11 -4.20 -5.48 12.86
CA MET A 11 -4.09 -5.33 11.40
C MET A 11 -3.48 -6.57 10.73
N GLN A 12 -2.47 -7.20 11.34
CA GLN A 12 -1.85 -8.44 10.84
C GLN A 12 -2.85 -9.60 10.75
N SER A 13 -3.91 -9.62 11.57
CA SER A 13 -4.95 -10.65 11.52
C SER A 13 -5.67 -10.73 10.15
N VAL A 14 -5.62 -9.64 9.36
CA VAL A 14 -6.13 -9.60 7.98
C VAL A 14 -5.44 -10.61 7.08
N ALA A 15 -4.19 -11.00 7.37
CA ALA A 15 -3.47 -12.04 6.65
C ALA A 15 -4.24 -13.38 6.64
N GLY A 16 -5.03 -13.66 7.67
CA GLY A 16 -5.90 -14.84 7.74
C GLY A 16 -6.97 -14.85 6.65
N LEU A 17 -7.52 -13.70 6.25
CA LEU A 17 -8.48 -13.61 5.15
C LEU A 17 -7.81 -13.80 3.77
N ILE A 18 -6.58 -13.32 3.63
CA ILE A 18 -5.82 -13.34 2.37
C ILE A 18 -5.28 -14.73 2.07
N GLY A 19 -4.71 -15.41 3.08
CA GLY A 19 -4.11 -16.74 2.94
C GLY A 19 -5.10 -17.82 2.50
N ILE A 20 -6.40 -17.64 2.77
CA ILE A 20 -7.45 -18.60 2.44
C ILE A 20 -7.80 -18.59 0.94
N LYS A 21 -7.59 -17.48 0.22
CA LYS A 21 -8.18 -17.29 -1.12
C LYS A 21 -7.31 -17.69 -2.32
N GLY A 22 -6.04 -18.08 -2.17
CA GLY A 22 -5.23 -18.17 -3.38
C GLY A 22 -3.95 -18.99 -3.45
N GLY A 23 -3.49 -19.69 -2.41
CA GLY A 23 -2.32 -20.60 -2.48
C GLY A 23 -0.99 -19.99 -2.99
N LYS A 24 -0.98 -18.72 -3.40
CA LYS A 24 0.18 -17.97 -3.89
C LYS A 24 0.93 -17.46 -2.67
N LYS A 25 2.14 -17.98 -2.50
CA LYS A 25 3.10 -17.44 -1.54
C LYS A 25 3.29 -15.94 -1.77
N GLY A 26 3.06 -15.16 -0.71
CA GLY A 26 4.02 -14.16 -0.26
C GLY A 26 4.06 -12.84 -1.02
N ARG A 27 2.97 -12.06 -0.99
CA ARG A 27 3.10 -10.61 -1.12
C ARG A 27 2.53 -9.92 0.12
N PRO A 28 3.31 -9.07 0.81
CA PRO A 28 2.81 -8.37 1.99
C PRO A 28 1.72 -7.38 1.55
N LEU A 29 0.59 -7.43 2.23
CA LEU A 29 -0.46 -6.43 2.08
C LEU A 29 -0.18 -5.33 3.10
N LEU A 30 0.17 -4.14 2.62
CA LEU A 30 0.50 -3.02 3.48
C LEU A 30 -0.78 -2.27 3.84
N PRO A 31 -1.00 -1.96 5.13
CA PRO A 31 -2.01 -0.99 5.49
C PRO A 31 -1.75 0.34 4.81
N TYR A 32 -2.75 0.85 4.10
CA TYR A 32 -2.68 2.11 3.38
C TYR A 32 -3.36 3.24 4.15
N GLY A 33 -4.49 2.94 4.80
CA GLY A 33 -5.27 3.95 5.49
C GLY A 33 -6.46 3.38 6.24
N VAL A 34 -7.02 4.20 7.12
CA VAL A 34 -8.18 3.87 7.95
C VAL A 34 -9.18 5.03 7.87
N GLY A 35 -10.46 4.72 7.67
CA GLY A 35 -11.50 5.74 7.61
C GLY A 35 -11.84 6.30 8.98
N LEU A 36 -12.12 5.42 9.95
CA LEU A 36 -12.46 5.80 11.32
C LEU A 36 -11.92 4.78 12.32
N ILE A 37 -11.40 5.29 13.44
CA ILE A 37 -11.07 4.49 14.63
C ILE A 37 -11.92 4.99 15.80
N GLU A 38 -12.76 4.11 16.35
CA GLU A 38 -13.55 4.37 17.55
C GLU A 38 -12.95 3.55 18.72
N ILE A 39 -12.58 4.23 19.80
CA ILE A 39 -12.01 3.61 21.01
C ILE A 39 -13.04 3.74 22.13
N TYR A 40 -13.62 2.62 22.55
CA TYR A 40 -14.69 2.61 23.55
C TYR A 40 -14.18 2.35 24.97
N LYS A 41 -13.17 1.48 25.11
CA LYS A 41 -12.65 1.03 26.41
C LYS A 41 -11.13 0.81 26.37
N PRO A 42 -10.43 0.81 27.53
CA PRO A 42 -9.03 0.39 27.61
C PRO A 42 -8.84 -1.05 27.15
N LEU A 43 -7.66 -1.34 26.59
CA LEU A 43 -7.31 -2.67 26.10
C LEU A 43 -6.73 -3.52 27.24
N PRO A 44 -7.31 -4.70 27.53
CA PRO A 44 -6.73 -5.66 28.46
C PRO A 44 -5.51 -6.36 27.83
N SER A 45 -4.81 -7.16 28.64
CA SER A 45 -3.65 -7.96 28.19
C SER A 45 -3.99 -9.02 27.14
N LEU A 46 -5.25 -9.45 27.06
CA LEU A 46 -5.72 -10.44 26.10
C LEU A 46 -7.01 -9.96 25.42
N CYS A 47 -6.93 -9.80 24.11
CA CYS A 47 -8.00 -9.37 23.23
C CYS A 47 -8.12 -10.34 22.04
N TYR A 48 -9.22 -10.26 21.32
CA TYR A 48 -9.43 -10.95 20.05
C TYR A 48 -9.71 -9.93 18.95
N THR A 49 -9.43 -10.31 17.71
CA THR A 49 -9.70 -9.47 16.55
C THR A 49 -10.65 -10.18 15.60
N LEU A 50 -11.73 -9.50 15.23
CA LEU A 50 -12.65 -9.90 14.19
C LEU A 50 -12.40 -9.05 12.96
N VAL A 51 -12.12 -9.68 11.83
CA VAL A 51 -11.94 -9.00 10.54
C VAL A 51 -13.10 -9.37 9.63
N GLN A 52 -13.75 -8.36 9.07
CA GLN A 52 -14.86 -8.52 8.15
C GLN A 52 -14.53 -7.85 6.83
N GLN A 53 -14.43 -8.64 5.76
CA GLN A 53 -14.24 -8.12 4.42
C GLN A 53 -15.47 -7.29 4.00
N ARG A 54 -15.23 -6.13 3.38
CA ARG A 54 -16.29 -5.31 2.77
C ARG A 54 -16.63 -5.91 1.40
N GLU A 55 -17.85 -6.39 1.23
CA GLU A 55 -18.35 -6.98 -0.04
C GLU A 55 -18.73 -5.90 -1.08
N ASP A 56 -19.03 -4.69 -0.61
CA ASP A 56 -19.40 -3.54 -1.42
C ASP A 56 -18.22 -2.88 -2.13
N TYR A 57 -16.99 -3.39 -1.93
CA TYR A 57 -15.79 -2.84 -2.55
C TYR A 57 -15.24 -3.78 -3.63
N ASN A 58 -15.20 -3.30 -4.87
CA ASN A 58 -14.69 -4.07 -6.00
C ASN A 58 -13.16 -4.13 -5.99
N GLN A 59 -12.62 -5.18 -5.38
CA GLN A 59 -11.17 -5.38 -5.17
C GLN A 59 -10.40 -5.59 -6.48
N GLN A 60 -11.06 -6.11 -7.51
CA GLN A 60 -10.44 -6.42 -8.81
C GLN A 60 -10.12 -5.17 -9.63
N ALA A 61 -10.88 -4.09 -9.45
CA ALA A 61 -10.70 -2.84 -10.20
C ALA A 61 -9.67 -1.90 -9.58
N SER A 62 -9.47 -1.95 -8.25
CA SER A 62 -8.66 -0.96 -7.53
C SER A 62 -7.29 -1.46 -7.04
N GLY A 63 -7.09 -2.79 -6.96
CA GLY A 63 -5.90 -3.33 -6.29
C GLY A 63 -5.88 -3.09 -4.76
N LEU A 64 -6.96 -2.53 -4.21
CA LEU A 64 -7.14 -2.30 -2.78
C LEU A 64 -8.08 -3.34 -2.17
N MET A 65 -7.74 -3.80 -0.98
CA MET A 65 -8.62 -4.58 -0.11
C MET A 65 -9.15 -3.68 0.99
N LYS A 66 -10.48 -3.68 1.19
CA LYS A 66 -11.12 -3.00 2.33
C LYS A 66 -11.75 -3.99 3.29
N CYS A 67 -11.58 -3.73 4.58
CA CYS A 67 -12.21 -4.50 5.65
C CYS A 67 -12.52 -3.60 6.86
N ASN A 68 -13.44 -4.08 7.69
CA ASN A 68 -13.63 -3.58 9.04
C ASN A 68 -12.89 -4.50 10.02
N ILE A 69 -12.30 -3.91 11.06
CA ILE A 69 -11.56 -4.63 12.09
C ILE A 69 -12.11 -4.23 13.45
N THR A 70 -12.52 -5.22 14.24
CA THR A 70 -13.07 -5.01 15.58
C THR A 70 -12.20 -5.73 16.60
N VAL A 71 -11.75 -5.02 17.63
CA VAL A 71 -11.04 -5.60 18.77
C VAL A 71 -12.03 -5.87 19.89
N LEU A 72 -12.04 -7.11 20.37
CA LEU A 72 -13.00 -7.64 21.33
C LEU A 72 -12.28 -8.10 22.60
N ASN A 73 -12.97 -8.05 23.74
CA ASN A 73 -12.52 -8.78 24.93
C ASN A 73 -12.94 -10.26 24.89
N LYS A 74 -12.59 -11.03 25.93
CA LYS A 74 -12.93 -12.46 26.07
C LYS A 74 -14.43 -12.75 26.09
N VAL A 75 -15.25 -11.76 26.44
CA VAL A 75 -16.71 -11.90 26.55
C VAL A 75 -17.39 -11.42 25.25
N GLY A 76 -16.62 -10.98 24.25
CA GLY A 76 -17.12 -10.50 22.97
C GLY A 76 -17.56 -9.03 22.97
N GLU A 77 -17.25 -8.26 24.01
CA GLU A 77 -17.53 -6.82 23.98
C GLU A 77 -16.54 -6.07 23.09
N THR A 78 -17.04 -5.12 22.32
CA THR A 78 -16.22 -4.23 21.49
C THR A 78 -15.41 -3.25 22.33
N LEU A 79 -14.09 -3.29 22.16
CA LEU A 79 -13.14 -2.37 22.76
C LEU A 79 -12.74 -1.26 21.78
N ILE A 80 -12.50 -1.65 20.52
CA ILE A 80 -12.13 -0.75 19.42
C ILE A 80 -12.83 -1.21 18.15
N ALA A 81 -13.32 -0.27 17.35
CA ALA A 81 -13.81 -0.52 16.01
C ALA A 81 -13.03 0.33 15.01
N MET A 82 -12.52 -0.31 13.95
CA MET A 82 -11.85 0.34 12.83
C MET A 82 -12.68 0.09 11.58
N LYS A 83 -13.16 1.18 10.97
CA LYS A 83 -14.01 1.14 9.78
C LYS A 83 -13.20 1.54 8.56
N ASP A 84 -13.47 0.85 7.47
CA ASP A 84 -12.88 1.09 6.15
C ASP A 84 -11.34 1.09 6.18
N VAL A 85 -10.77 0.08 6.85
CA VAL A 85 -9.33 -0.17 6.80
C VAL A 85 -8.99 -0.67 5.42
N SER A 86 -8.07 0.02 4.77
CA SER A 86 -7.62 -0.25 3.41
C SER A 86 -6.21 -0.79 3.41
N PHE A 87 -6.00 -1.82 2.60
CA PHE A 87 -4.72 -2.47 2.40
C PHE A 87 -4.42 -2.52 0.91
N ARG A 88 -3.14 -2.36 0.57
CA ARG A 88 -2.65 -2.35 -0.81
C ARG A 88 -1.50 -3.34 -0.98
N ASN A 89 -1.34 -3.83 -2.20
CA ASN A 89 -0.26 -4.74 -2.58
C ASN A 89 0.86 -3.95 -3.26
N ASP A 90 1.69 -3.28 -2.47
CA ASP A 90 2.58 -2.21 -2.96
C ASP A 90 3.82 -2.63 -3.72
N PHE A 91 4.12 -3.92 -3.84
CA PHE A 91 5.25 -4.29 -4.69
C PHE A 91 5.05 -3.96 -6.17
N GLN A 92 3.82 -3.63 -6.58
CA GLN A 92 3.53 -3.07 -7.90
C GLN A 92 3.85 -1.57 -8.03
N TYR A 93 3.77 -0.77 -6.96
CA TYR A 93 4.08 0.68 -7.02
C TYR A 93 5.59 0.96 -7.08
N LEU A 94 6.42 0.10 -6.48
CA LEU A 94 7.88 0.19 -6.63
C LEU A 94 8.38 -0.25 -8.03
N THR A 95 7.49 -0.80 -8.86
CA THR A 95 7.79 -1.27 -10.22
C THR A 95 6.90 -0.64 -11.30
N GLN A 96 5.97 0.24 -10.93
CA GLN A 96 5.17 1.02 -11.87
C GLN A 96 5.75 2.43 -11.96
N PRO A 97 5.99 2.97 -13.18
CA PRO A 97 6.25 4.39 -13.34
C PRO A 97 5.03 5.17 -12.84
N GLU A 98 5.29 6.31 -12.20
CA GLU A 98 4.29 7.14 -11.53
C GLU A 98 3.16 7.62 -12.47
N ASP A 99 2.03 7.98 -11.86
CA ASP A 99 0.76 8.43 -12.42
C ASP A 99 0.76 9.02 -13.87
N GLN A 100 -0.01 8.36 -14.75
CA GLN A 100 -0.35 8.78 -16.12
C GLN A 100 -1.31 9.99 -16.16
N SER A 101 -0.91 11.14 -15.61
CA SER A 101 -1.68 12.37 -15.80
C SER A 101 -0.91 13.63 -16.18
N SER A 102 0.42 13.60 -16.36
CA SER A 102 1.12 14.79 -16.89
C SER A 102 2.57 14.65 -17.42
N SER A 103 2.96 13.68 -18.28
CA SER A 103 4.20 13.78 -19.12
C SER A 103 4.54 12.55 -20.00
N ASP A 104 3.57 12.01 -20.75
CA ASP A 104 3.66 10.65 -21.37
C ASP A 104 4.75 10.42 -22.46
N PHE A 105 5.51 11.44 -22.89
CA PHE A 105 6.59 11.27 -23.88
C PHE A 105 8.00 11.45 -23.31
N LYS A 106 8.19 12.33 -22.32
CA LYS A 106 9.53 12.65 -21.80
C LYS A 106 10.05 11.61 -20.82
N ASP A 107 9.14 10.95 -20.11
CA ASP A 107 9.52 9.99 -19.07
C ASP A 107 9.99 8.65 -19.64
N GLU A 108 9.53 8.26 -20.83
CA GLU A 108 10.03 7.07 -21.52
C GLU A 108 11.44 7.29 -22.08
N GLU A 109 11.71 8.47 -22.66
CA GLU A 109 13.05 8.85 -23.12
C GLU A 109 14.06 8.95 -21.95
N LEU A 110 13.62 9.54 -20.82
CA LEU A 110 14.41 9.56 -19.60
C LEU A 110 14.71 8.14 -19.09
N ARG A 111 13.71 7.26 -19.09
CA ARG A 111 13.87 5.86 -18.67
C ARG A 111 14.86 5.10 -19.54
N GLU A 112 14.82 5.29 -20.87
CA GLU A 112 15.81 4.72 -21.78
C GLU A 112 17.22 5.23 -21.50
N MET A 113 17.38 6.54 -21.24
CA MET A 113 18.68 7.14 -20.93
C MET A 113 19.28 6.55 -19.65
N LEU A 114 18.46 6.32 -18.62
CA LEU A 114 18.90 5.70 -17.37
C LEU A 114 19.32 4.23 -17.56
N MET A 115 18.59 3.45 -18.36
CA MET A 115 19.00 2.07 -18.69
C MET A 115 20.33 2.04 -19.45
N LYS A 116 20.54 2.97 -20.40
CA LYS A 116 21.79 3.08 -21.16
C LYS A 116 22.96 3.51 -20.27
N LEU A 117 22.73 4.38 -19.29
CA LEU A 117 23.73 4.76 -18.29
C LEU A 117 24.12 3.58 -17.39
N GLU A 118 23.13 2.81 -16.92
CA GLU A 118 23.36 1.60 -16.11
C GLU A 118 24.21 0.57 -16.88
N ASN A 119 23.91 0.40 -18.16
CA ASN A 119 24.65 -0.50 -19.06
C ASN A 119 25.99 0.08 -19.55
N LYS A 120 26.37 1.28 -19.12
CA LYS A 120 27.57 2.03 -19.55
C LYS A 120 27.62 2.32 -21.06
N GLU A 121 26.46 2.33 -21.71
CA GLU A 121 26.30 2.76 -23.10
C GLU A 121 26.30 4.29 -23.22
N TYR A 122 25.92 4.98 -22.14
CA TYR A 122 26.13 6.42 -21.96
C TYR A 122 27.06 6.72 -20.80
N THR A 123 27.79 7.81 -20.94
CA THR A 123 28.52 8.47 -19.86
C THR A 123 27.61 9.48 -19.14
N PRO A 124 27.90 9.80 -17.86
CA PRO A 124 27.13 10.82 -17.13
C PRO A 124 27.02 12.17 -17.87
N ASP A 125 28.10 12.60 -18.54
CA ASP A 125 28.16 13.86 -19.28
C ASP A 125 27.25 13.85 -20.52
N GLU A 126 27.09 12.70 -21.19
CA GLU A 126 26.20 12.55 -22.35
C GLU A 126 24.74 12.60 -21.92
N VAL A 127 24.41 11.99 -20.78
CA VAL A 127 23.06 12.02 -20.21
C VAL A 127 22.68 13.45 -19.81
N GLU A 128 23.59 14.21 -19.20
CA GLU A 128 23.33 15.60 -18.80
C GLU A 128 22.99 16.50 -19.99
N ARG A 129 23.72 16.37 -21.11
CA ARG A 129 23.41 17.13 -22.35
C ARG A 129 22.05 16.77 -22.95
N LEU A 130 21.73 15.48 -23.01
CA LEU A 130 20.45 15.00 -23.52
C LEU A 130 19.28 15.44 -22.61
N MET A 131 19.51 15.50 -21.29
CA MET A 131 18.55 16.03 -20.33
C MET A 131 18.30 17.54 -20.52
N GLU A 132 19.36 18.31 -20.79
CA GLU A 132 19.23 19.74 -21.13
C GLU A 132 18.44 19.96 -22.42
N GLU A 133 18.58 19.09 -23.43
CA GLU A 133 17.78 19.16 -24.67
C GLU A 133 16.30 18.76 -24.43
N LEU A 134 16.04 17.78 -23.58
CA LEU A 134 14.70 17.26 -23.31
C LEU A 134 13.86 18.12 -22.35
N TYR A 135 14.50 18.71 -21.35
CA TYR A 135 13.85 19.49 -20.28
C TYR A 135 14.26 20.96 -20.25
N GLY A 136 15.21 21.39 -21.07
CA GLY A 136 15.52 22.80 -21.28
C GLY A 136 14.44 23.45 -22.14
N SER A 137 13.50 24.15 -21.51
CA SER A 137 12.63 25.09 -22.24
C SER A 137 13.47 26.11 -23.01
N PRO A 138 13.07 26.52 -24.23
CA PRO A 138 13.71 27.65 -24.90
C PRO A 138 13.51 28.90 -24.04
N LYS A 139 14.61 29.58 -23.69
CA LYS A 139 14.56 30.93 -23.13
C LYS A 139 14.03 31.93 -24.15
#